data_AF-A0A4Z0MGM6-F1
#
_entry.id   AF-A0A4Z0MGM6-F1
#
_cell.length_a   1.000
_cell.length_b   1.000
_cell.length_c   1.000
_cell.angle_alpha   90.00
_cell.angle_beta   90.00
_cell.angle_gamma   90.00
#
_symmetry.space_group_name_H-M   'P 1'
#
loop_
_entity.id
_entity.type
_entity.pdbx_description
1 polymer ?
#
loop_
_entity_poly.entity_id
_entity_poly.type
_entity_poly.pdbx_seq_one_letter_code
_entity_poly.pdbx_strand_id
1 'polypeptide(L)'
;MKAVPLAQLPAALRMPGQLLEAWRWTDTNGENMLVVFRNGPFAEKTTKYTDEESYVELFARQYVQRAGSWQQLWRLQDAVRNCPFDLWLGLLPGSTAVTDLDGDGLSETTLLYKLTCRSDVSPSDLKLIMHEGAAKYALRGQMVVAYDSVPVSGRAPANPCCLDSISQRQLNAPDGYELLAGRYESEKEFRKAPAMFLRFARQQWRKWSVRDGFDQF
;
A
#
# COMPACT_ATOMS: atom_id res chain seq x y z
N MET A 1 14.36 -12.05 -5.74
CA MET A 1 13.21 -12.77 -5.14
C MET A 1 12.60 -13.75 -6.13
N LYS A 2 11.86 -14.77 -5.67
CA LYS A 2 11.13 -15.75 -6.48
C LYS A 2 9.67 -15.83 -6.03
N ALA A 3 8.72 -15.88 -6.97
CA ALA A 3 7.30 -16.02 -6.64
C ALA A 3 6.99 -17.39 -6.01
N VAL A 4 6.00 -17.44 -5.13
CA VAL A 4 5.56 -18.65 -4.44
C VAL A 4 4.06 -18.84 -4.66
N PRO A 5 3.62 -19.88 -5.39
CA PRO A 5 2.19 -20.16 -5.53
C PRO A 5 1.63 -20.72 -4.22
N LEU A 6 0.32 -20.57 -4.01
CA LEU A 6 -0.38 -21.03 -2.79
C LEU A 6 -0.11 -22.50 -2.45
N ALA A 7 -0.02 -23.37 -3.47
CA ALA A 7 0.26 -24.80 -3.31
C ALA A 7 1.63 -25.08 -2.65
N GLN A 8 2.60 -24.17 -2.81
CA GLN A 8 3.94 -24.29 -2.24
C GLN A 8 4.12 -23.48 -0.95
N LEU A 9 3.12 -22.68 -0.56
CA LEU A 9 3.16 -21.91 0.67
C LEU A 9 2.86 -22.81 1.87
N PRO A 10 3.75 -22.89 2.89
CA PRO A 10 3.51 -23.68 4.09
C PRO A 10 2.17 -23.31 4.75
N ALA A 11 1.40 -24.33 5.17
CA ALA A 11 0.06 -24.12 5.73
C ALA A 11 0.05 -23.14 6.92
N ALA A 12 1.09 -23.18 7.76
CA ALA A 12 1.26 -22.30 8.93
C ALA A 12 1.44 -20.81 8.56
N LEU A 13 1.77 -20.48 7.31
CA LEU A 13 1.94 -19.10 6.83
C LEU A 13 0.73 -18.58 6.06
N ARG A 14 -0.30 -19.40 5.87
CA ARG A 14 -1.53 -19.00 5.19
C ARG A 14 -2.37 -18.14 6.11
N MET A 15 -3.03 -17.15 5.52
CA MET A 15 -3.98 -16.26 6.19
C MET A 15 -5.37 -16.41 5.55
N PRO A 16 -6.44 -15.91 6.20
CA PRO A 16 -7.77 -15.93 5.61
C PRO A 16 -7.83 -15.26 4.24
N GLY A 17 -8.64 -15.83 3.35
CA GLY A 17 -8.95 -15.25 2.04
C GLY A 17 -8.03 -15.69 0.89
N GLN A 18 -7.98 -14.86 -0.14
CA GLN A 18 -7.25 -15.09 -1.38
C GLN A 18 -5.78 -14.67 -1.21
N LEU A 19 -4.85 -15.54 -1.61
CA LEU A 19 -3.44 -15.15 -1.79
C LEU A 19 -3.34 -14.18 -2.95
N LEU A 20 -2.87 -12.95 -2.69
CA LEU A 20 -2.57 -11.97 -3.74
C LEU A 20 -1.17 -12.19 -4.31
N GLU A 21 -0.19 -12.32 -3.43
CA GLU A 21 1.18 -12.63 -3.81
C GLU A 21 1.95 -13.27 -2.66
N ALA A 22 2.96 -14.06 -3.00
CA ALA A 22 3.98 -14.49 -2.06
C ALA A 22 5.35 -14.54 -2.75
N TRP A 23 6.37 -14.15 -1.99
CA TRP A 23 7.73 -14.01 -2.46
C TRP A 23 8.70 -14.66 -1.49
N ARG A 24 9.68 -15.39 -2.02
CA ARG A 24 10.81 -15.93 -1.26
C ARG A 24 12.13 -15.36 -1.73
N TRP A 25 13.05 -15.12 -0.81
CA TRP A 25 14.42 -14.68 -1.11
C TRP A 25 15.35 -14.99 0.07
N THR A 26 16.64 -14.74 -0.11
CA THR A 26 17.63 -14.86 0.95
C THR A 26 18.36 -13.54 1.06
N ASP A 27 18.57 -13.09 2.29
CA ASP A 27 19.42 -11.95 2.65
C ASP A 27 20.27 -12.35 3.89
N THR A 28 20.94 -11.39 4.51
CA THR A 28 21.77 -11.65 5.71
C THR A 28 20.94 -12.11 6.92
N ASN A 29 19.63 -11.87 6.92
CA ASN A 29 18.71 -12.33 7.97
C ASN A 29 18.33 -13.81 7.79
N GLY A 30 18.56 -14.40 6.61
CA GLY A 30 18.28 -15.79 6.27
C GLY A 30 17.31 -15.95 5.11
N GLU A 31 16.63 -17.10 5.04
CA GLU A 31 15.55 -17.29 4.05
C GLU A 31 14.30 -16.53 4.51
N ASN A 32 13.81 -15.65 3.63
CA ASN A 32 12.67 -14.78 3.87
C ASN A 32 11.45 -15.26 3.06
N MET A 33 10.25 -15.05 3.62
CA MET A 33 8.97 -15.28 2.98
C MET A 33 8.05 -14.09 3.23
N LEU A 34 7.65 -13.38 2.18
CA LEU A 34 6.59 -12.37 2.21
C LEU A 34 5.30 -13.02 1.70
N VAL A 35 4.20 -12.82 2.42
CA VAL A 35 2.87 -13.25 2.02
C VAL A 35 1.89 -12.09 2.12
N VAL A 36 1.03 -11.94 1.11
CA VAL A 36 -0.04 -10.94 1.10
C VAL A 36 -1.36 -11.61 0.73
N PHE A 37 -2.35 -11.47 1.60
CA PHE A 37 -3.68 -12.03 1.45
C PHE A 37 -4.75 -10.96 1.51
N ARG A 38 -5.85 -11.19 0.81
CA ARG A 38 -7.06 -10.38 0.87
C ARG A 38 -8.23 -11.22 1.32
N ASN A 39 -8.93 -10.76 2.35
CA ASN A 39 -10.09 -11.42 2.91
C ASN A 39 -11.34 -10.58 2.63
N GLY A 40 -12.28 -11.12 1.87
CA GLY A 40 -13.47 -10.43 1.39
C GLY A 40 -13.43 -10.10 -0.11
N PRO A 41 -14.40 -9.32 -0.61
CA PRO A 41 -15.38 -8.55 0.17
C PRO A 41 -16.42 -9.44 0.88
N PHE A 42 -16.94 -8.96 2.01
CA PHE A 42 -18.06 -9.58 2.74
C PHE A 42 -19.09 -8.51 3.10
N ALA A 43 -20.36 -8.91 3.18
CA ALA A 43 -21.41 -8.02 3.67
C ALA A 43 -21.14 -7.60 5.13
N GLU A 44 -21.37 -6.32 5.41
CA GLU A 44 -21.36 -5.70 6.73
C GLU A 44 -22.72 -5.02 6.97
N LYS A 45 -23.18 -4.95 8.22
CA LYS A 45 -24.39 -4.20 8.57
C LYS A 45 -24.13 -3.41 9.83
N THR A 46 -23.74 -2.14 9.68
CA THR A 46 -23.45 -1.27 10.83
C THR A 46 -24.53 -0.24 11.13
N THR A 47 -25.38 0.09 10.15
CA THR A 47 -26.45 1.10 10.31
C THR A 47 -27.84 0.61 9.89
N LYS A 48 -28.89 1.37 10.26
CA LYS A 48 -30.29 1.15 9.86
C LYS A 48 -30.63 1.76 8.48
N TYR A 49 -29.70 2.49 7.86
CA TYR A 49 -30.00 3.40 6.75
C TYR A 49 -29.68 2.82 5.37
N THR A 50 -28.80 1.84 5.27
CA THR A 50 -28.51 1.13 4.02
C THR A 50 -28.42 -0.37 4.28
N ASP A 51 -28.97 -1.17 3.38
CA ASP A 51 -29.05 -2.63 3.56
C ASP A 51 -27.83 -3.39 3.00
N GLU A 52 -26.89 -2.67 2.37
CA GLU A 52 -25.81 -3.23 1.55
C GLU A 52 -24.47 -2.53 1.80
N GLU A 53 -23.93 -2.65 3.02
CA GLU A 53 -22.53 -2.28 3.29
C GLU A 53 -21.64 -3.52 3.10
N SER A 54 -20.37 -3.31 2.75
CA SER A 54 -19.36 -4.37 2.65
C SER A 54 -18.03 -3.96 3.27
N TYR A 55 -17.23 -4.97 3.63
CA TYR A 55 -15.86 -4.79 4.08
C TYR A 55 -14.89 -5.73 3.39
N VAL A 56 -13.62 -5.34 3.40
CA VAL A 56 -12.50 -6.12 2.90
C VAL A 56 -11.27 -5.86 3.76
N GLU A 57 -10.44 -6.88 3.96
CA GLU A 57 -9.20 -6.79 4.73
C GLU A 57 -8.00 -7.19 3.90
N LEU A 58 -6.87 -6.53 4.14
CA LEU A 58 -5.55 -6.85 3.60
C LEU A 58 -4.66 -7.28 4.74
N PHE A 59 -4.00 -8.42 4.56
CA PHE A 59 -3.00 -8.93 5.48
C PHE A 59 -1.68 -9.10 4.74
N ALA A 60 -0.60 -8.55 5.27
CA ALA A 60 0.75 -8.82 4.79
C ALA A 60 1.67 -9.21 5.95
N ARG A 61 2.53 -10.20 5.75
CA ARG A 61 3.52 -10.64 6.75
C ARG A 61 4.81 -11.03 6.07
N GLN A 62 5.93 -10.62 6.64
CA GLN A 62 7.24 -11.18 6.33
C GLN A 62 7.68 -12.12 7.44
N TYR A 63 8.21 -13.26 7.03
CA TYR A 63 8.80 -14.27 7.90
C TYR A 63 10.25 -14.52 7.52
N VAL A 64 11.03 -14.97 8.48
CA VAL A 64 12.41 -15.39 8.31
C VAL A 64 12.58 -16.79 8.89
N GLN A 65 13.25 -17.67 8.18
CA GLN A 65 13.54 -19.02 8.65
C GLN A 65 14.71 -19.00 9.64
N ARG A 66 14.45 -19.38 10.89
CA ARG A 66 15.44 -19.49 11.97
C ARG A 66 15.28 -20.81 12.70
N ALA A 67 16.40 -21.53 12.87
CA ALA A 67 16.44 -22.83 13.55
C ALA A 67 15.36 -23.82 13.05
N GLY A 68 15.12 -23.86 11.74
CA GLY A 68 14.13 -24.76 11.14
C GLY A 68 12.66 -24.31 11.26
N SER A 69 12.40 -23.10 11.77
CA SER A 69 11.05 -22.55 11.93
C SER A 69 10.90 -21.17 11.28
N TRP A 70 9.72 -20.86 10.76
CA TRP A 70 9.40 -19.54 10.25
C TRP A 70 9.01 -18.60 11.40
N GLN A 71 9.79 -17.54 11.59
CA GLN A 71 9.57 -16.52 12.61
C GLN A 71 9.06 -15.25 11.94
N GLN A 72 7.99 -14.65 12.46
CA GLN A 72 7.43 -13.42 11.89
C GLN A 72 8.38 -12.25 12.16
N LEU A 73 8.80 -11.55 11.11
CA LEU A 73 9.62 -10.34 11.20
C LEU A 73 8.76 -9.09 11.40
N TRP A 74 7.72 -8.93 10.56
CA TRP A 74 6.73 -7.87 10.70
C TRP A 74 5.37 -8.31 10.15
N ARG A 75 4.34 -7.56 10.50
CA ARG A 75 2.97 -7.73 9.99
C ARG A 75 2.33 -6.39 9.68
N LEU A 76 1.44 -6.41 8.70
CA LEU A 76 0.56 -5.32 8.31
C LEU A 76 -0.87 -5.88 8.20
N GLN A 77 -1.82 -5.12 8.72
CA GLN A 77 -3.24 -5.34 8.51
C GLN A 77 -3.87 -3.99 8.18
N ASP A 78 -4.72 -3.97 7.16
CA ASP A 78 -5.50 -2.80 6.77
C ASP A 78 -6.89 -3.25 6.34
N ALA A 79 -7.87 -2.35 6.36
CA ALA A 79 -9.24 -2.69 5.99
C ALA A 79 -9.99 -1.48 5.44
N VAL A 80 -10.95 -1.76 4.58
CA VAL A 80 -12.04 -0.84 4.29
C VAL A 80 -13.31 -1.47 4.86
N ARG A 81 -14.04 -0.70 5.67
CA ARG A 81 -15.23 -1.12 6.42
C ARG A 81 -16.39 -0.21 6.05
N ASN A 82 -17.60 -0.69 6.30
CA ASN A 82 -18.85 0.06 6.19
C ASN A 82 -18.99 0.75 4.82
N CYS A 83 -18.58 0.09 3.74
CA CYS A 83 -18.61 0.69 2.42
C CYS A 83 -19.92 0.35 1.69
N PRO A 84 -20.77 1.34 1.36
CA PRO A 84 -22.01 1.11 0.61
C PRO A 84 -21.83 1.26 -0.91
N PHE A 85 -20.59 1.35 -1.39
CA PHE A 85 -20.26 1.70 -2.78
C PHE A 85 -19.19 0.77 -3.36
N ASP A 86 -18.57 1.20 -4.46
CA ASP A 86 -17.50 0.46 -5.10
C ASP A 86 -16.30 0.31 -4.15
N LEU A 87 -16.07 -0.93 -3.74
CA LEU A 87 -15.08 -1.30 -2.73
C LEU A 87 -13.85 -1.92 -3.41
N TRP A 88 -12.66 -1.46 -3.00
CA TRP A 88 -11.41 -2.11 -3.40
C TRP A 88 -10.31 -1.96 -2.35
N LEU A 89 -9.53 -3.03 -2.17
CA LEU A 89 -8.33 -3.04 -1.33
C LEU A 89 -7.35 -4.09 -1.87
N GLY A 90 -6.10 -3.69 -2.11
CA GLY A 90 -5.09 -4.58 -2.68
C GLY A 90 -3.82 -3.89 -3.12
N LEU A 91 -2.81 -4.68 -3.47
CA LEU A 91 -1.56 -4.16 -4.00
C LEU A 91 -1.74 -3.60 -5.41
N LEU A 92 -0.97 -2.58 -5.76
CA LEU A 92 -0.84 -2.18 -7.15
C LEU A 92 -0.02 -3.26 -7.90
N PRO A 93 -0.52 -3.83 -9.01
CA PRO A 93 0.16 -4.92 -9.71
C PRO A 93 1.61 -4.58 -10.07
N GLY A 94 2.56 -5.41 -9.63
CA GLY A 94 3.99 -5.24 -9.88
C GLY A 94 4.67 -4.13 -9.07
N SER A 95 4.01 -3.59 -8.04
CA SER A 95 4.56 -2.53 -7.20
C SER A 95 5.39 -3.03 -6.01
N THR A 96 5.22 -4.29 -5.61
CA THR A 96 6.01 -4.89 -4.54
C THR A 96 7.48 -4.97 -4.92
N ALA A 97 8.34 -4.51 -4.02
CA ALA A 97 9.79 -4.50 -4.21
C ALA A 97 10.50 -5.13 -3.01
N VAL A 98 11.56 -5.86 -3.31
CA VAL A 98 12.56 -6.34 -2.34
C VAL A 98 13.91 -5.83 -2.82
N THR A 99 14.53 -4.97 -2.03
CA THR A 99 15.77 -4.25 -2.37
C THR A 99 16.79 -4.42 -1.26
N ASP A 100 18.00 -3.92 -1.51
CA ASP A 100 19.04 -3.65 -0.51
C ASP A 100 19.58 -2.25 -0.89
N LEU A 101 18.91 -1.22 -0.38
CA LEU A 101 19.04 0.16 -0.88
C LEU A 101 20.28 0.85 -0.33
N ASP A 102 20.74 0.46 0.86
CA ASP A 102 21.92 1.00 1.50
C ASP A 102 23.13 0.05 1.51
N GLY A 103 22.96 -1.20 1.06
CA GLY A 103 24.03 -2.15 0.84
C GLY A 103 24.50 -2.85 2.11
N ASP A 104 23.69 -2.88 3.15
CA ASP A 104 24.01 -3.56 4.41
C ASP A 104 23.73 -5.07 4.37
N GLY A 105 23.12 -5.56 3.28
CA GLY A 105 22.79 -6.96 3.06
C GLY A 105 21.52 -7.42 3.77
N LEU A 106 20.77 -6.54 4.42
CA LEU A 106 19.39 -6.73 4.86
C LEU A 106 18.47 -6.18 3.78
N SER A 107 17.37 -6.89 3.54
CA SER A 107 16.43 -6.44 2.51
C SER A 107 15.43 -5.42 3.03
N GLU A 108 15.16 -4.37 2.25
CA GLU A 108 13.94 -3.59 2.41
C GLU A 108 12.83 -4.18 1.56
N THR A 109 11.69 -4.41 2.20
CA THR A 109 10.45 -4.83 1.53
C THR A 109 9.53 -3.63 1.43
N THR A 110 9.04 -3.35 0.22
CA THR A 110 8.12 -2.23 -0.03
C THR A 110 6.83 -2.75 -0.64
N LEU A 111 5.70 -2.43 -0.01
CA LEU A 111 4.35 -2.68 -0.51
C LEU A 111 3.69 -1.35 -0.89
N LEU A 112 3.11 -1.28 -2.08
CA LEU A 112 2.20 -0.19 -2.44
C LEU A 112 0.81 -0.75 -2.70
N TYR A 113 -0.17 -0.23 -1.97
CA TYR A 113 -1.56 -0.68 -2.07
C TYR A 113 -2.49 0.51 -1.99
N LYS A 114 -3.64 0.39 -2.66
CA LYS A 114 -4.69 1.40 -2.62
C LYS A 114 -5.92 0.93 -1.87
N LEU A 115 -6.68 1.87 -1.34
CA LEU A 115 -7.95 1.66 -0.64
C LEU A 115 -9.02 2.50 -1.33
N THR A 116 -10.17 1.90 -1.59
CA THR A 116 -11.28 2.56 -2.29
C THR A 116 -12.61 2.21 -1.66
N CYS A 117 -13.41 3.24 -1.39
CA CYS A 117 -14.84 3.16 -1.14
C CYS A 117 -15.47 4.44 -1.70
N ARG A 118 -15.97 4.39 -2.94
CA ARG A 118 -16.50 5.59 -3.62
C ARG A 118 -17.57 5.24 -4.64
N SER A 119 -18.43 6.20 -4.96
CA SER A 119 -19.43 6.11 -6.02
C SER A 119 -19.20 7.15 -7.14
N ASP A 120 -18.04 7.80 -7.12
CA ASP A 120 -17.66 8.87 -8.01
C ASP A 120 -16.20 8.72 -8.49
N VAL A 121 -15.70 9.74 -9.19
CA VAL A 121 -14.32 9.87 -9.64
C VAL A 121 -13.41 10.60 -8.63
N SER A 122 -13.63 10.41 -7.32
CA SER A 122 -12.68 10.83 -6.28
C SER A 122 -11.42 9.95 -6.28
N PRO A 123 -10.24 10.41 -5.85
CA PRO A 123 -9.03 9.58 -5.80
C PRO A 123 -9.12 8.46 -4.77
N SER A 124 -8.53 7.30 -5.08
CA SER A 124 -8.27 6.27 -4.07
C SER A 124 -7.17 6.73 -3.12
N ASP A 125 -7.23 6.25 -1.87
CA ASP A 125 -6.10 6.37 -0.97
C ASP A 125 -4.97 5.45 -1.43
N LEU A 126 -3.73 5.91 -1.30
CA LEU A 126 -2.52 5.16 -1.59
C LEU A 126 -1.64 5.10 -0.35
N LYS A 127 -1.12 3.90 -0.07
CA LYS A 127 -0.15 3.67 1.00
C LYS A 127 1.06 2.96 0.41
N LEU A 128 2.23 3.56 0.63
CA LEU A 128 3.53 2.92 0.46
C LEU A 128 4.02 2.57 1.85
N ILE A 129 4.26 1.29 2.11
CA ILE A 129 4.81 0.79 3.37
C ILE A 129 6.12 0.06 3.07
N MET A 130 7.21 0.55 3.65
CA MET A 130 8.54 -0.05 3.56
C MET A 130 8.96 -0.58 4.92
N HIS A 131 9.62 -1.74 4.92
CA HIS A 131 10.21 -2.34 6.10
C HIS A 131 11.63 -2.82 5.82
N GLU A 132 12.55 -2.51 6.73
CA GLU A 132 13.83 -3.22 6.90
C GLU A 132 13.82 -3.81 8.30
N GLY A 133 13.93 -5.14 8.41
CA GLY A 133 13.78 -5.77 9.72
C GLY A 133 12.43 -5.41 10.38
N ALA A 134 12.47 -4.93 11.61
CA ALA A 134 11.30 -4.42 12.33
C ALA A 134 11.02 -2.92 12.10
N ALA A 135 11.96 -2.19 11.51
CA ALA A 135 11.78 -0.77 11.21
C ALA A 135 10.71 -0.61 10.12
N LYS A 136 9.90 0.43 10.25
CA LYS A 136 8.79 0.73 9.35
C LYS A 136 8.87 2.17 8.88
N TYR A 137 8.62 2.36 7.60
CA TYR A 137 8.55 3.66 6.96
C TYR A 137 7.32 3.71 6.05
N ALA A 138 6.65 4.85 5.99
CA ALA A 138 5.44 4.96 5.20
C ALA A 138 5.26 6.33 4.55
N LEU A 139 4.66 6.30 3.35
CA LEU A 139 4.01 7.44 2.72
C LEU A 139 2.52 7.11 2.60
N ARG A 140 1.66 8.06 2.95
CA ARG A 140 0.19 7.93 2.91
C ARG A 140 -0.39 9.16 2.24
N GLY A 141 -1.38 8.97 1.39
CA GLY A 141 -1.89 10.05 0.55
C GLY A 141 -2.90 9.55 -0.46
N GLN A 142 -3.05 10.29 -1.55
CA GLN A 142 -4.06 10.00 -2.57
C GLN A 142 -3.43 9.75 -3.94
N MET A 143 -4.11 8.95 -4.75
CA MET A 143 -3.77 8.75 -6.14
C MET A 143 -4.17 9.97 -6.99
N VAL A 144 -3.76 9.96 -8.26
CA VAL A 144 -4.19 10.93 -9.27
C VAL A 144 -5.33 10.32 -10.07
N VAL A 145 -6.44 11.05 -10.17
CA VAL A 145 -7.58 10.64 -11.00
C VAL A 145 -7.39 11.14 -12.43
N ALA A 146 -7.58 10.23 -13.39
CA ALA A 146 -7.73 10.60 -14.80
C ALA A 146 -9.13 11.15 -15.06
N TYR A 147 -9.23 12.26 -15.79
CA TYR A 147 -10.49 12.71 -16.37
C TYR A 147 -10.40 12.56 -17.89
N ASP A 148 -11.55 12.37 -18.55
CA ASP A 148 -11.61 12.27 -20.01
C ASP A 148 -10.99 13.49 -20.71
N SER A 149 -11.09 14.66 -20.08
CA SER A 149 -10.58 15.94 -20.59
C SER A 149 -9.14 16.26 -20.20
N VAL A 150 -8.57 15.61 -19.17
CA VAL A 150 -7.22 15.91 -18.67
C VAL A 150 -6.48 14.62 -18.33
N PRO A 151 -5.40 14.29 -19.06
CA PRO A 151 -4.61 13.10 -18.79
C PRO A 151 -3.92 13.19 -17.44
N VAL A 152 -3.58 12.04 -16.86
CA VAL A 152 -2.94 11.93 -15.54
C VAL A 152 -1.65 12.74 -15.45
N SER A 153 -0.88 12.84 -16.54
CA SER A 153 0.36 13.65 -16.60
C SER A 153 0.12 15.15 -16.35
N GLY A 154 -1.06 15.67 -16.70
CA GLY A 154 -1.44 17.06 -16.46
C GLY A 154 -1.91 17.33 -15.02
N ARG A 155 -2.23 16.28 -14.26
CA ARG A 155 -2.74 16.38 -12.87
C ARG A 155 -1.75 15.87 -11.83
N ALA A 156 -0.75 15.08 -12.23
CA ALA A 156 0.28 14.62 -11.34
C ALA A 156 1.10 15.81 -10.80
N PRO A 157 1.24 15.96 -9.46
CA PRO A 157 1.94 17.11 -8.90
C PRO A 157 3.44 17.03 -9.20
N ALA A 158 4.04 18.16 -9.58
CA ALA A 158 5.48 18.28 -9.76
C ALA A 158 6.25 17.89 -8.48
N ASN A 159 5.70 18.24 -7.31
CA ASN A 159 6.17 17.77 -6.00
C ASN A 159 5.04 17.05 -5.25
N PRO A 160 5.12 15.72 -5.03
CA PRO A 160 4.11 14.97 -4.30
C PRO A 160 4.19 15.14 -2.77
N CYS A 161 5.25 15.76 -2.25
CA CYS A 161 5.40 16.15 -0.84
C CYS A 161 5.02 17.62 -0.63
N CYS A 162 4.56 18.04 0.55
CA CYS A 162 3.94 17.25 1.62
C CYS A 162 2.67 17.97 2.04
N LEU A 163 1.57 17.25 2.22
CA LEU A 163 0.31 17.89 2.60
C LEU A 163 0.41 18.56 3.98
N ASP A 164 1.25 18.04 4.89
CA ASP A 164 1.48 18.64 6.21
C ASP A 164 2.23 19.99 6.19
N SER A 165 2.68 20.43 5.01
CA SER A 165 3.24 21.77 4.77
C SER A 165 2.24 22.76 4.16
N ILE A 166 1.06 22.29 3.76
CA ILE A 166 -0.01 23.12 3.16
C ILE A 166 -0.92 23.60 4.29
N SER A 167 -1.29 24.89 4.28
CA SER A 167 -2.16 25.44 5.32
C SER A 167 -3.61 24.95 5.17
N GLN A 168 -4.32 24.80 6.30
CA GLN A 168 -5.75 24.44 6.28
C GLN A 168 -6.59 25.42 5.46
N ARG A 169 -6.21 26.71 5.43
CA ARG A 169 -6.87 27.72 4.60
C ARG A 169 -6.80 27.37 3.11
N GLN A 170 -5.67 26.87 2.63
CA GLN A 170 -5.50 26.46 1.23
C GLN A 170 -6.31 25.20 0.94
N LEU A 171 -6.31 24.22 1.85
CA LEU A 171 -7.09 22.99 1.70
C LEU A 171 -8.61 23.23 1.73
N ASN A 172 -9.06 24.25 2.47
CA ASN A 172 -10.48 24.61 2.57
C ASN A 172 -10.94 25.63 1.50
N ALA A 173 -10.05 26.08 0.62
CA ALA A 173 -10.44 26.92 -0.51
C ALA A 173 -11.35 26.13 -1.47
N PRO A 174 -12.16 26.79 -2.34
CA PRO A 174 -13.08 26.11 -3.25
C PRO A 174 -12.48 24.96 -4.08
N ASP A 175 -11.19 25.05 -4.42
CA ASP A 175 -10.46 24.01 -5.18
C ASP A 175 -9.33 23.36 -4.36
N GLY A 176 -9.35 23.51 -3.04
CA GLY A 176 -8.31 23.00 -2.16
C GLY A 176 -8.17 21.48 -2.19
N TYR A 177 -9.23 20.76 -2.56
CA TYR A 177 -9.22 19.31 -2.76
C TYR A 177 -8.29 18.87 -3.90
N GLU A 178 -8.06 19.71 -4.92
CA GLU A 178 -7.15 19.39 -6.02
C GLU A 178 -5.70 19.28 -5.54
N LEU A 179 -5.36 19.95 -4.43
CA LEU A 179 -4.04 19.87 -3.83
C LEU A 179 -3.73 18.47 -3.28
N LEU A 180 -4.76 17.65 -3.00
CA LEU A 180 -4.59 16.31 -2.46
C LEU A 180 -4.14 15.30 -3.53
N ALA A 181 -4.54 15.52 -4.79
CA ALA A 181 -4.33 14.57 -5.87
C ALA A 181 -2.84 14.23 -6.07
N GLY A 182 -2.52 12.93 -5.97
CA GLY A 182 -1.17 12.41 -6.15
C GLY A 182 -0.17 12.77 -5.05
N ARG A 183 -0.57 13.46 -3.98
CA ARG A 183 0.31 13.87 -2.88
C ARG A 183 0.25 12.91 -1.70
N TYR A 184 1.35 12.84 -0.96
CA TYR A 184 1.41 12.20 0.36
C TYR A 184 1.55 13.22 1.49
N GLU A 185 1.14 12.80 2.67
CA GLU A 185 0.99 13.64 3.85
C GLU A 185 2.33 14.15 4.38
N SER A 186 3.28 13.23 4.59
CA SER A 186 4.50 13.53 5.33
C SER A 186 5.61 12.51 5.05
N GLU A 187 6.86 12.93 5.28
CA GLU A 187 8.08 12.09 5.19
C GLU A 187 8.71 11.84 6.56
N LYS A 188 8.00 12.18 7.65
CA LYS A 188 8.50 12.14 9.03
C LYS A 188 9.09 10.78 9.41
N GLU A 189 8.48 9.69 8.97
CA GLU A 189 8.96 8.32 9.27
C GLU A 189 10.36 8.06 8.69
N PHE A 190 10.73 8.70 7.58
CA PHE A 190 12.03 8.51 6.93
C PHE A 190 13.15 9.40 7.48
N ARG A 191 12.89 10.32 8.42
CA ARG A 191 13.89 11.31 8.88
C ARG A 191 15.16 10.70 9.47
N LYS A 192 15.04 9.50 10.07
CA LYS A 192 16.15 8.76 10.67
C LYS A 192 16.60 7.57 9.81
N ALA A 193 15.98 7.37 8.65
CA ALA A 193 16.32 6.30 7.72
C ALA A 193 17.53 6.69 6.87
N PRO A 194 18.25 5.72 6.28
CA PRO A 194 19.17 5.97 5.19
C PRO A 194 18.50 6.81 4.08
N ALA A 195 19.23 7.79 3.55
CA ALA A 195 18.68 8.74 2.57
C ALA A 195 18.15 8.06 1.30
N MET A 196 18.72 6.89 0.95
CA MET A 196 18.30 6.09 -0.20
C MET A 196 16.86 5.56 -0.06
N PHE A 197 16.37 5.35 1.17
CA PHE A 197 15.03 4.82 1.40
C PHE A 197 13.97 5.82 0.98
N LEU A 198 14.11 7.08 1.42
CA LEU A 198 13.20 8.15 1.02
C LEU A 198 13.31 8.44 -0.48
N ARG A 199 14.53 8.41 -1.03
CA ARG A 199 14.74 8.59 -2.48
C ARG A 199 14.01 7.51 -3.29
N PHE A 200 14.07 6.26 -2.85
CA PHE A 200 13.35 5.15 -3.47
C PHE A 200 11.83 5.30 -3.31
N ALA A 201 11.36 5.58 -2.08
CA ALA A 201 9.94 5.74 -1.78
C ALA A 201 9.30 6.85 -2.62
N ARG A 202 9.98 7.99 -2.79
CA ARG A 202 9.55 9.08 -3.69
C ARG A 202 9.41 8.64 -5.14
N GLN A 203 10.36 7.85 -5.65
CA GLN A 203 10.31 7.33 -7.02
C GLN A 203 9.15 6.35 -7.22
N GLN A 204 8.96 5.42 -6.27
CA GLN A 204 7.83 4.49 -6.31
C GLN A 204 6.51 5.25 -6.23
N TRP A 205 6.38 6.22 -5.32
CA TRP A 205 5.17 7.02 -5.19
C TRP A 205 4.80 7.69 -6.53
N ARG A 206 5.74 8.41 -7.15
CA ARG A 206 5.51 9.08 -8.45
C ARG A 206 5.13 8.10 -9.57
N LYS A 207 5.77 6.93 -9.59
CA LYS A 207 5.50 5.89 -10.61
C LYS A 207 4.09 5.31 -10.49
N TRP A 208 3.59 5.17 -9.27
CA TRP A 208 2.40 4.37 -8.98
C TRP A 208 1.16 5.20 -8.64
N SER A 209 1.31 6.42 -8.11
CA SER A 209 0.17 7.28 -7.77
C SER A 209 -0.67 7.69 -8.97
N VAL A 210 -0.14 7.55 -10.18
CA VAL A 210 -0.79 7.85 -11.46
C VAL A 210 -1.57 6.67 -12.07
N ARG A 211 -1.65 5.53 -11.36
CA ARG A 211 -2.23 4.28 -11.87
C ARG A 211 -3.51 3.90 -11.15
N ASP A 212 -4.42 4.86 -10.95
CA ASP A 212 -5.73 4.60 -10.32
C ASP A 212 -6.72 3.91 -11.28
N GLY A 213 -6.26 2.84 -11.94
CA GLY A 213 -7.15 1.96 -12.71
C GLY A 213 -8.13 1.31 -11.76
N PHE A 214 -9.42 1.34 -12.10
CA PHE A 214 -10.47 0.78 -11.26
C PHE A 214 -10.84 -0.63 -11.73
N ASP A 215 -10.25 -1.63 -11.10
CA ASP A 215 -10.71 -3.02 -11.21
C ASP A 215 -11.61 -3.28 -10.00
N GLN A 216 -12.87 -3.68 -10.21
CA GLN A 216 -13.70 -4.21 -9.12
C GLN A 216 -13.24 -5.64 -8.75
N PHE A 217 -13.61 -6.11 -7.56
CA PHE A 217 -13.23 -7.43 -7.06
C PHE A 217 -13.67 -8.60 -7.95
#